data_AF-A0AAP0BM21-F1
#
_entry.id   AF-A0AAP0BM21-F1
#
_cell.length_a   1.000
_cell.length_b   1.000
_cell.length_c   1.000
_cell.angle_alpha   90.00
_cell.angle_beta   90.00
_cell.angle_gamma   90.00
#
_symmetry.space_group_name_H-M   'P 1'
#
loop_
_entity.id
_entity.type
_entity.pdbx_description
1 polymer ?
#
loop_
_entity_poly.entity_id
_entity_poly.type
_entity_poly.pdbx_seq_one_letter_code
_entity_poly.pdbx_strand_id
1 'polypeptide(L)'
;MTPTAGNPRRRFLPSVPPTRAPFAALRFLRLRFRLLILLFFPSLYVLLLSATYSIDRNSFLIDFLPVLAFSSGLVLLLFLFLPSSFRVLPRPPTFPLLLSIRAFSFWNRTDRRTGLAVQPYSNGDVYEGELRWGKCYGSGVYYYHKSGKYEGDWIDAKYDGHGVETWTKGSKYKGQYKKGLRHGFGVYRYHTGDLYAGEWLNGQSHGYGVHTCENGSRYVGEFKWGLKHGLGYFRFRNGDTYAGEYFADKMHGFGVYHFADGQCYEGAWQEEKREGLGMLSFASGESQSGHWASGVLEISTSRNPFAGASFAVNHTRVLNSVQDARTAAQKAYDVRRVDDKVNKAVAAANIAADAAAAAGSKAVQIEKRDRGIEYVHDLPLEIV
;
A
#
# COMPACT_ATOMS: atom_id res chain seq x y z
N MET A 1 14.52 51.28 55.85
CA MET A 1 14.65 50.06 56.67
C MET A 1 14.38 48.86 55.78
N THR A 2 15.45 48.23 55.31
CA THR A 2 15.48 47.06 54.44
C THR A 2 15.43 45.79 55.28
N PRO A 3 14.49 44.85 55.06
CA PRO A 3 14.61 43.52 55.64
C PRO A 3 15.45 42.62 54.74
N THR A 4 16.47 42.09 55.37
CA THR A 4 17.51 41.15 54.95
C THR A 4 17.00 39.86 54.32
N ALA A 5 17.69 39.44 53.27
CA ALA A 5 17.52 38.18 52.54
C ALA A 5 17.82 36.95 53.42
N GLY A 6 16.85 36.06 53.54
CA GLY A 6 16.99 34.73 54.12
C GLY A 6 17.38 33.70 53.05
N ASN A 7 18.56 33.11 53.23
CA ASN A 7 19.20 32.11 52.38
C ASN A 7 18.47 30.74 52.47
N PRO A 8 17.90 30.17 51.38
CA PRO A 8 17.37 28.82 51.41
C PRO A 8 18.48 27.79 51.18
N ARG A 9 18.64 26.90 52.16
CA ARG A 9 19.55 25.75 52.18
C ARG A 9 19.57 24.97 50.86
N ARG A 10 20.75 24.92 50.23
CA ARG A 10 21.07 24.01 49.12
C ARG A 10 20.85 22.55 49.57
N ARG A 11 19.83 21.88 49.02
CA ARG A 11 19.74 20.41 49.06
C ARG A 11 20.75 19.86 48.06
N PHE A 12 21.70 19.07 48.56
CA PHE A 12 22.55 18.23 47.74
C PHE A 12 21.68 17.17 47.03
N LEU A 13 21.63 17.25 45.70
CA LEU A 13 21.11 16.17 44.85
C LEU A 13 22.18 15.07 44.77
N PRO A 14 21.85 13.79 44.98
CA PRO A 14 22.79 12.71 44.70
C PRO A 14 23.00 12.59 43.18
N SER A 15 24.27 12.51 42.79
CA SER A 15 24.73 12.24 41.42
C SER A 15 24.23 10.86 40.96
N VAL A 16 23.43 10.84 39.89
CA VAL A 16 23.05 9.62 39.18
C VAL A 16 24.26 9.14 38.35
N PRO A 17 24.72 7.87 38.49
CA PRO A 17 25.78 7.35 37.64
C PRO A 17 25.25 7.14 36.21
N PRO A 18 26.10 7.20 35.17
CA PRO A 18 25.66 6.95 33.80
C PRO A 18 25.22 5.48 33.67
N THR A 19 23.92 5.25 33.48
CA THR A 19 23.38 3.95 33.10
C THR A 19 23.90 3.60 31.71
N ARG A 20 24.85 2.65 31.67
CA ARG A 20 25.28 1.99 30.44
C ARG A 20 24.05 1.41 29.72
N ALA A 21 23.85 1.87 28.49
CA ALA A 21 22.76 1.54 27.60
C ALA A 21 22.55 0.02 27.36
N PRO A 22 21.35 -0.41 26.89
CA PRO A 22 21.01 -1.79 26.59
C PRO A 22 21.55 -2.24 25.21
N PHE A 23 22.81 -1.94 24.90
CA PHE A 23 23.40 -2.31 23.61
C PHE A 23 23.84 -3.78 23.52
N ALA A 24 24.04 -4.45 24.66
CA ALA A 24 24.44 -5.86 24.67
C ALA A 24 23.28 -6.78 24.24
N ALA A 25 22.10 -6.63 24.85
CA ALA A 25 20.94 -7.48 24.56
C ALA A 25 20.45 -7.36 23.10
N LEU A 26 20.45 -6.14 22.53
CA LEU A 26 20.13 -5.92 21.12
C LEU A 26 21.18 -6.49 20.16
N ARG A 27 22.47 -6.48 20.53
CA ARG A 27 23.53 -7.13 19.74
C ARG A 27 23.36 -8.64 19.71
N PHE A 28 23.02 -9.26 20.85
CA PHE A 28 22.79 -10.70 20.94
C PHE A 28 21.53 -11.16 20.19
N LEU A 29 20.45 -10.38 20.22
CA LEU A 29 19.23 -10.68 19.45
C LEU A 29 19.46 -10.56 17.93
N ARG A 30 20.23 -9.56 17.49
CA ARG A 30 20.63 -9.41 16.08
C ARG A 30 21.54 -10.52 15.59
N LEU A 31 22.46 -11.03 16.43
CA LEU A 31 23.32 -12.16 16.06
C LEU A 31 22.53 -13.45 15.85
N ARG A 32 21.54 -13.73 16.73
CA ARG A 32 20.65 -14.88 16.64
C ARG A 32 19.78 -14.86 15.39
N PHE A 33 19.26 -13.69 15.01
CA PHE A 33 18.45 -13.54 13.79
C PHE A 33 19.30 -13.69 12.52
N ARG A 34 20.53 -13.17 12.50
CA ARG A 34 21.46 -13.34 11.37
C ARG A 34 21.91 -14.79 11.16
N LEU A 35 22.16 -15.53 12.25
CA LEU A 35 22.50 -16.96 12.18
C LEU A 35 21.32 -17.80 11.68
N LEU A 36 20.09 -17.50 12.13
CA LEU A 36 18.87 -18.15 11.62
C LEU A 36 18.68 -17.89 10.13
N ILE A 37 18.84 -16.64 9.68
CA ILE A 37 18.73 -16.29 8.26
C ILE A 37 19.78 -17.05 7.42
N LEU A 38 21.04 -17.08 7.85
CA LEU A 38 22.12 -17.80 7.14
C LEU A 38 21.88 -19.31 7.03
N LEU A 39 21.15 -19.89 7.98
CA LEU A 39 20.77 -21.30 7.99
C LEU A 39 19.72 -21.67 6.92
N PHE A 40 18.92 -20.69 6.47
CA PHE A 40 17.89 -20.90 5.43
C PHE A 40 18.40 -20.68 4.00
N PHE A 41 19.53 -20.01 3.82
CA PHE A 41 20.09 -19.71 2.50
C PHE A 41 20.40 -20.95 1.65
N PRO A 42 20.99 -22.04 2.20
CA PRO A 42 21.24 -23.25 1.43
C PRO A 42 19.95 -23.91 0.92
N SER A 43 18.91 -23.96 1.75
CA SER A 43 17.61 -24.52 1.37
C SER A 43 16.89 -23.68 0.33
N LEU A 44 17.00 -22.35 0.42
CA LEU A 44 16.44 -21.42 -0.56
C LEU A 44 17.17 -21.51 -1.91
N TYR A 45 18.50 -21.68 -1.88
CA TYR A 45 19.33 -21.85 -3.08
C TYR A 45 18.96 -23.13 -3.85
N VAL A 46 18.78 -24.26 -3.15
CA VAL A 46 18.37 -25.53 -3.78
C VAL A 46 16.97 -25.42 -4.40
N LEU A 47 16.04 -24.73 -3.72
CA LEU A 47 14.67 -24.53 -4.19
C LEU A 47 14.59 -23.61 -5.44
N LEU A 48 15.48 -22.62 -5.53
CA LEU A 48 15.65 -21.78 -6.72
C LEU A 48 16.31 -22.53 -7.87
N LEU A 49 17.32 -23.36 -7.59
CA LEU A 49 18.01 -24.15 -8.61
C LEU A 49 17.07 -25.18 -9.25
N SER A 50 16.22 -25.83 -8.44
CA SER A 50 15.19 -26.76 -8.94
C SER A 50 14.06 -26.08 -9.72
N ALA A 51 13.84 -24.78 -9.53
CA ALA A 51 12.86 -24.02 -10.31
C ALA A 51 13.40 -23.62 -11.70
N THR A 52 14.73 -23.57 -11.85
CA THR A 52 15.40 -23.18 -13.11
C THR A 52 15.78 -24.35 -14.02
N TYR A 53 15.94 -25.55 -13.46
CA TYR A 53 16.17 -26.77 -14.24
C TYR A 53 14.87 -27.58 -14.30
N SER A 54 14.41 -27.95 -15.51
CA SER A 54 13.23 -28.82 -15.71
C SER A 54 13.54 -30.25 -15.25
N ILE A 55 13.63 -30.44 -13.94
CA ILE A 55 13.81 -31.75 -13.31
C ILE A 55 12.42 -32.32 -13.07
N ASP A 56 12.21 -33.56 -13.51
CA ASP A 56 10.96 -34.30 -13.36
C ASP A 56 10.39 -34.20 -11.93
N ARG A 57 9.08 -33.98 -11.81
CA ARG A 57 8.41 -33.74 -10.51
C ARG A 57 8.60 -34.84 -9.47
N ASN A 58 9.04 -36.04 -9.87
CA ASN A 58 9.27 -37.16 -8.97
C ASN A 58 10.63 -37.13 -8.24
N SER A 59 11.63 -36.38 -8.70
CA SER A 59 12.93 -36.27 -8.02
C SER A 59 12.99 -35.12 -7.00
N PHE A 60 12.13 -34.10 -7.11
CA PHE A 60 12.12 -32.96 -6.18
C PHE A 60 11.92 -33.38 -4.71
N LEU A 61 11.02 -34.34 -4.44
CA LEU A 61 10.77 -34.81 -3.08
C LEU A 61 11.95 -35.62 -2.52
N ILE A 62 12.64 -36.37 -3.38
CA ILE A 62 13.79 -37.20 -2.99
C ILE A 62 15.01 -36.31 -2.68
N ASP A 63 15.15 -35.18 -3.38
CA ASP A 63 16.26 -34.24 -3.16
C ASP A 63 16.00 -33.25 -2.00
N PHE A 64 14.73 -32.96 -1.68
CA PHE A 64 14.35 -32.00 -0.64
C PHE A 64 14.39 -32.59 0.78
N LEU A 65 14.01 -33.86 0.94
CA LEU A 65 13.98 -34.55 2.23
C LEU A 65 15.34 -34.62 2.95
N PRO A 66 16.47 -34.91 2.28
CA PRO A 66 17.80 -34.94 2.91
C PRO A 66 18.24 -33.55 3.40
N VAL A 67 17.93 -32.50 2.63
CA VAL A 67 18.29 -31.12 2.98
C VAL A 67 17.50 -30.63 4.20
N LEU A 68 16.21 -30.98 4.26
CA LEU A 68 15.36 -30.68 5.41
C LEU A 68 15.83 -31.43 6.66
N ALA A 69 16.17 -32.71 6.53
CA ALA A 69 16.69 -33.53 7.63
C ALA A 69 18.06 -33.04 8.13
N PHE A 70 18.94 -32.60 7.23
CA PHE A 70 20.22 -32.01 7.58
C PHE A 70 20.05 -30.68 8.34
N SER A 71 19.13 -29.83 7.88
CA SER A 71 18.85 -28.55 8.54
C SER A 71 18.24 -28.71 9.94
N SER A 72 17.34 -29.69 10.12
CA SER A 72 16.73 -29.97 11.43
C SER A 72 17.73 -30.62 12.40
N GLY A 73 18.62 -31.49 11.91
CA GLY A 73 19.73 -32.06 12.68
C GLY A 73 20.72 -31.01 13.15
N LEU A 74 21.05 -30.03 12.31
CA LEU A 74 21.96 -28.93 12.67
C LEU A 74 21.35 -27.99 13.72
N VAL A 75 20.04 -27.73 13.66
CA VAL A 75 19.30 -26.99 14.69
C VAL A 75 19.28 -27.75 16.02
N LEU A 76 19.04 -29.05 16.00
CA LEU A 76 19.07 -29.91 17.20
C LEU A 76 20.46 -29.96 17.85
N LEU A 77 21.53 -30.09 17.05
CA LEU A 77 22.91 -30.03 17.53
C LEU A 77 23.22 -28.67 18.16
N LEU A 78 22.80 -27.57 17.54
CA LEU A 78 22.95 -26.24 18.12
C LEU A 78 22.20 -26.13 19.45
N PHE A 79 21.01 -26.71 19.60
CA PHE A 79 20.27 -26.70 20.87
C PHE A 79 20.92 -27.54 21.98
N LEU A 80 21.66 -28.61 21.63
CA LEU A 80 22.33 -29.49 22.59
C LEU A 80 23.71 -28.97 23.06
N PHE A 81 24.38 -28.13 22.26
CA PHE A 81 25.68 -27.54 22.60
C PHE A 81 25.60 -26.17 23.31
N LEU A 82 24.39 -25.67 23.64
CA LEU A 82 24.27 -24.48 24.50
C LEU A 82 24.42 -24.85 25.99
N PRO A 83 25.23 -24.11 26.77
CA PRO A 83 25.41 -24.37 28.19
C PRO A 83 24.12 -24.18 28.99
N SER A 84 23.97 -24.98 30.07
CA SER A 84 22.79 -25.17 30.92
C SER A 84 22.19 -23.89 31.52
N SER A 85 22.89 -22.76 31.43
CA SER A 85 22.49 -21.44 31.96
C SER A 85 21.26 -20.83 31.28
N PHE A 86 20.77 -21.40 30.18
CA PHE A 86 19.62 -20.89 29.43
C PHE A 86 18.29 -21.61 29.71
N ARG A 87 18.24 -22.57 30.66
CA ARG A 87 16.98 -23.20 31.12
C ARG A 87 16.44 -22.53 32.38
N VAL A 88 15.96 -21.29 32.27
CA VAL A 88 15.22 -20.64 33.36
C VAL A 88 13.95 -20.04 32.80
N LEU A 89 12.80 -20.65 33.13
CA LEU A 89 11.49 -20.01 33.00
C LEU A 89 11.37 -18.89 34.06
N PRO A 90 10.82 -17.72 33.73
CA PRO A 90 10.60 -16.69 34.73
C PRO A 90 9.45 -17.08 35.66
N ARG A 91 9.70 -17.03 36.98
CA ARG A 91 8.64 -17.01 38.01
C ARG A 91 7.81 -15.73 37.89
N PRO A 92 6.49 -15.76 38.12
CA PRO A 92 5.69 -14.54 38.16
C PRO A 92 6.04 -13.71 39.40
N PRO A 93 6.01 -12.38 39.34
CA PRO A 93 6.30 -11.54 40.49
C PRO A 93 5.11 -11.55 41.47
N THR A 94 5.39 -11.85 42.73
CA THR A 94 4.54 -11.54 43.88
C THR A 94 4.71 -10.06 44.23
N PHE A 95 3.62 -9.28 44.17
CA PHE A 95 3.60 -7.90 44.67
C PHE A 95 2.99 -7.86 46.08
N PRO A 96 3.57 -7.11 47.04
CA PRO A 96 2.98 -6.91 48.35
C PRO A 96 1.86 -5.85 48.30
N LEU A 97 0.82 -6.09 49.10
CA LEU A 97 -0.29 -5.18 49.36
C LEU A 97 0.17 -3.97 50.18
N LEU A 98 -0.17 -2.75 49.73
CA LEU A 98 -0.33 -1.58 50.60
C LEU A 98 -1.40 -0.67 50.01
N LEU A 99 -2.58 -0.70 50.64
CA LEU A 99 -3.70 0.19 50.38
C LEU A 99 -3.30 1.64 50.72
N SER A 100 -3.51 2.55 49.77
CA SER A 100 -3.93 3.91 50.12
C SER A 100 -5.14 4.28 49.26
N ILE A 101 -6.22 4.63 49.95
CA ILE A 101 -7.55 4.88 49.41
C ILE A 101 -7.59 6.29 48.84
N ARG A 102 -7.55 6.43 47.51
CA ARG A 102 -8.26 7.47 46.75
C ARG A 102 -8.76 6.84 45.46
N ALA A 103 -10.05 6.54 45.44
CA ALA A 103 -10.75 5.87 44.37
C ALA A 103 -10.73 6.69 43.07
N PHE A 104 -9.76 6.41 42.19
CA PHE A 104 -9.98 6.50 40.75
C PHE A 104 -10.50 5.13 40.32
N SER A 105 -11.76 5.08 39.92
CA SER A 105 -12.42 3.90 39.34
C SER A 105 -11.83 3.60 37.95
N PHE A 106 -10.59 3.12 37.92
CA PHE A 106 -9.91 2.71 36.69
C PHE A 106 -10.25 1.23 36.41
N TRP A 107 -11.21 1.04 35.49
CA TRP A 107 -11.39 -0.11 34.62
C TRP A 107 -11.03 -1.49 35.18
N ASN A 108 -11.99 -2.12 35.84
CA ASN A 108 -12.06 -3.59 35.82
C ASN A 108 -13.51 -4.02 35.61
N ARG A 109 -13.98 -3.82 34.38
CA ARG A 109 -15.22 -4.40 33.88
C ARG A 109 -14.85 -5.00 32.53
N THR A 110 -14.77 -6.33 32.46
CA THR A 110 -14.87 -7.09 31.20
C THR A 110 -16.29 -6.96 30.66
N ASP A 111 -16.71 -5.71 30.44
CA ASP A 111 -18.04 -5.41 29.99
C ASP A 111 -18.06 -5.74 28.50
N ARG A 112 -18.77 -6.81 28.14
CA ARG A 112 -19.04 -7.19 26.75
C ARG A 112 -19.96 -6.12 26.16
N ARG A 113 -19.44 -4.90 25.95
CA ARG A 113 -20.20 -3.78 25.43
C ARG A 113 -20.70 -4.14 24.04
N THR A 114 -22.02 -4.17 23.92
CA THR A 114 -22.76 -4.32 22.66
C THR A 114 -23.64 -3.10 22.50
N GLY A 115 -23.63 -2.48 21.33
CA GLY A 115 -24.37 -1.24 21.05
C GLY A 115 -23.45 -0.05 20.81
N LEU A 116 -24.04 1.14 20.75
CA LEU A 116 -23.33 2.38 20.45
C LEU A 116 -22.48 2.83 21.63
N ALA A 117 -21.20 3.13 21.37
CA ALA A 117 -20.30 3.60 22.40
C ALA A 117 -19.14 4.42 21.81
N VAL A 118 -18.56 5.26 22.69
CA VAL A 118 -17.27 5.91 22.44
C VAL A 118 -16.18 5.09 23.12
N GLN A 119 -15.16 4.73 22.35
CA GLN A 119 -14.03 3.93 22.80
C GLN A 119 -12.72 4.71 22.55
N PRO A 120 -12.18 5.39 23.58
CA PRO A 120 -10.84 5.98 23.50
C PRO A 120 -9.77 4.89 23.63
N TYR A 121 -8.69 5.02 22.88
CA TYR A 121 -7.52 4.14 22.91
C TYR A 121 -6.32 4.83 23.58
N SER A 122 -5.39 4.04 24.10
CA SER A 122 -4.20 4.54 24.81
C SER A 122 -3.23 5.34 23.94
N ASN A 123 -3.29 5.16 22.61
CA ASN A 123 -2.50 5.90 21.63
C ASN A 123 -3.12 7.26 21.26
N GLY A 124 -4.26 7.64 21.86
CA GLY A 124 -4.98 8.87 21.57
C GLY A 124 -5.97 8.77 20.41
N ASP A 125 -6.13 7.59 19.81
CA ASP A 125 -7.17 7.34 18.83
C ASP A 125 -8.53 7.22 19.53
N VAL A 126 -9.60 7.51 18.81
CA VAL A 126 -10.97 7.42 19.34
C VAL A 126 -11.86 6.75 18.31
N TYR A 127 -12.61 5.74 18.75
CA TYR A 127 -13.70 5.16 17.97
C TYR A 127 -15.05 5.62 18.51
N GLU A 128 -15.95 5.98 17.61
CA GLU A 128 -17.33 6.37 17.90
C GLU A 128 -18.26 5.58 16.99
N GLY A 129 -19.03 4.64 17.53
CA GLY A 129 -19.92 3.83 16.71
C GLY A 129 -20.40 2.57 17.40
N GLU A 130 -20.79 1.58 16.61
CA GLU A 130 -21.32 0.32 17.09
C GLU A 130 -20.20 -0.63 17.58
N LEU A 131 -20.38 -1.16 18.79
CA LEU A 131 -19.54 -2.21 19.34
C LEU A 131 -20.31 -3.53 19.38
N ARG A 132 -19.61 -4.61 19.10
CA ARG A 132 -20.07 -5.98 19.32
C ARG A 132 -19.02 -6.75 20.08
N TRP A 133 -19.36 -7.19 21.31
CA TRP A 133 -18.43 -7.88 22.22
C TRP A 133 -17.13 -7.11 22.45
N GLY A 134 -17.23 -5.78 22.60
CA GLY A 134 -16.08 -4.89 22.81
C GLY A 134 -15.18 -4.66 21.59
N LYS A 135 -15.59 -5.11 20.40
CA LYS A 135 -14.91 -4.84 19.12
C LYS A 135 -15.75 -3.91 18.24
N CYS A 136 -15.10 -3.07 17.44
CA CYS A 136 -15.78 -2.23 16.47
C CYS A 136 -16.51 -3.10 15.43
N TYR A 137 -17.77 -2.78 15.17
CA TYR A 137 -18.66 -3.53 14.29
C TYR A 137 -19.68 -2.58 13.64
N GLY A 138 -20.35 -2.97 12.57
CA GLY A 138 -21.41 -2.14 11.97
C GLY A 138 -20.88 -0.81 11.46
N SER A 139 -21.56 0.29 11.78
CA SER A 139 -21.16 1.63 11.35
C SER A 139 -20.41 2.39 12.46
N GLY A 140 -19.33 3.06 12.09
CA GLY A 140 -18.62 3.92 13.05
C GLY A 140 -17.49 4.76 12.46
N VAL A 141 -17.10 5.77 13.23
CA VAL A 141 -16.03 6.72 12.91
C VAL A 141 -14.82 6.40 13.77
N TYR A 142 -13.64 6.35 13.15
CA TYR A 142 -12.38 6.21 13.86
C TYR A 142 -11.51 7.42 13.59
N TYR A 143 -11.17 8.14 14.64
CA TYR A 143 -10.27 9.28 14.61
C TYR A 143 -8.87 8.80 14.95
N TYR A 144 -7.98 8.88 13.97
CA TYR A 144 -6.57 8.63 14.16
C TYR A 144 -5.90 9.87 14.74
N HIS A 145 -5.22 9.73 15.87
CA HIS A 145 -4.48 10.80 16.50
C HIS A 145 -3.50 11.41 15.49
N LYS A 146 -3.74 12.67 15.11
CA LYS A 146 -2.93 13.46 14.15
C LYS A 146 -2.82 12.89 12.73
N SER A 147 -3.51 11.80 12.39
CA SER A 147 -3.28 11.08 11.12
C SER A 147 -4.50 11.06 10.19
N GLY A 148 -5.69 11.34 10.69
CA GLY A 148 -6.90 11.45 9.86
C GLY A 148 -8.12 10.83 10.53
N LYS A 149 -9.09 10.44 9.71
CA LYS A 149 -10.26 9.67 10.16
C LYS A 149 -10.71 8.67 9.12
N TYR A 150 -11.38 7.62 9.58
CA TYR A 150 -12.14 6.68 8.77
C TYR A 150 -13.61 6.71 9.18
N GLU A 151 -14.50 6.70 8.19
CA GLU A 151 -15.95 6.73 8.34
C GLU A 151 -16.53 5.62 7.47
N GLY A 152 -17.10 4.57 8.06
CA GLY A 152 -17.67 3.48 7.27
C GLY A 152 -17.99 2.22 8.06
N ASP A 153 -17.93 1.09 7.34
CA ASP A 153 -18.32 -0.24 7.78
C ASP A 153 -17.20 -1.00 8.51
N TRP A 154 -17.57 -1.70 9.58
CA TRP A 154 -16.67 -2.41 10.46
C TRP A 154 -17.10 -3.86 10.69
N ILE A 155 -16.13 -4.76 10.64
CA ILE A 155 -16.30 -6.15 11.06
C ILE A 155 -15.08 -6.55 11.87
N ASP A 156 -15.30 -7.04 13.10
CA ASP A 156 -14.27 -7.54 14.01
C ASP A 156 -13.05 -6.58 14.17
N ALA A 157 -13.35 -5.30 14.43
CA ALA A 157 -12.37 -4.23 14.59
C ALA A 157 -11.54 -3.89 13.34
N LYS A 158 -12.00 -4.28 12.15
CA LYS A 158 -11.37 -3.96 10.86
C LYS A 158 -12.35 -3.28 9.91
N TYR A 159 -11.82 -2.44 9.03
CA TYR A 159 -12.56 -1.91 7.88
C TYR A 159 -12.98 -3.05 6.97
N ASP A 160 -14.28 -3.23 6.76
CA ASP A 160 -14.80 -4.28 5.90
C ASP A 160 -16.18 -3.89 5.40
N GLY A 161 -16.32 -3.73 4.08
CA GLY A 161 -17.50 -3.11 3.45
C GLY A 161 -17.11 -1.84 2.70
N HIS A 162 -17.82 -0.74 2.93
CA HIS A 162 -17.59 0.54 2.28
C HIS A 162 -17.19 1.61 3.31
N GLY A 163 -16.39 2.58 2.88
CA GLY A 163 -16.03 3.69 3.74
C GLY A 163 -15.21 4.77 3.07
N VAL A 164 -15.03 5.84 3.83
CA VAL A 164 -14.27 7.02 3.46
C VAL A 164 -13.14 7.21 4.45
N GLU A 165 -11.92 7.27 3.94
CA GLU A 165 -10.73 7.54 4.74
C GLU A 165 -10.15 8.88 4.31
N THR A 166 -9.94 9.77 5.26
CA THR A 166 -9.42 11.11 5.03
C THR A 166 -8.16 11.29 5.88
N TRP A 167 -7.04 11.60 5.23
CA TRP A 167 -5.75 11.80 5.89
C TRP A 167 -5.50 13.28 6.17
N THR A 168 -4.75 13.60 7.23
CA THR A 168 -4.44 15.00 7.60
C THR A 168 -3.67 15.78 6.54
N LYS A 169 -2.91 15.11 5.68
CA LYS A 169 -2.21 15.74 4.55
C LYS A 169 -3.13 16.03 3.34
N GLY A 170 -4.40 15.67 3.39
CA GLY A 170 -5.38 15.95 2.34
C GLY A 170 -5.65 14.81 1.35
N SER A 171 -4.91 13.70 1.44
CA SER A 171 -5.29 12.49 0.70
C SER A 171 -6.66 11.99 1.16
N LYS A 172 -7.42 11.37 0.25
CA LYS A 172 -8.75 10.83 0.54
C LYS A 172 -9.03 9.59 -0.29
N TYR A 173 -9.59 8.57 0.35
CA TYR A 173 -10.08 7.36 -0.30
C TYR A 173 -11.58 7.26 -0.10
N LYS A 174 -12.29 6.81 -1.14
CA LYS A 174 -13.69 6.46 -1.09
C LYS A 174 -13.89 5.16 -1.84
N GLY A 175 -14.36 4.12 -1.16
CA GLY A 175 -14.66 2.87 -1.84
C GLY A 175 -14.73 1.70 -0.88
N GLN A 176 -14.36 0.55 -1.42
CA GLN A 176 -14.50 -0.73 -0.75
C GLN A 176 -13.25 -1.10 0.07
N TYR A 177 -13.49 -1.83 1.15
CA TYR A 177 -12.51 -2.36 2.08
C TYR A 177 -12.80 -3.83 2.37
N LYS A 178 -11.74 -4.58 2.66
CA LYS A 178 -11.81 -5.97 3.10
C LYS A 178 -10.69 -6.24 4.09
N LYS A 179 -11.03 -6.71 5.29
CA LYS A 179 -10.07 -7.04 6.36
C LYS A 179 -9.04 -5.92 6.65
N GLY A 180 -9.47 -4.67 6.60
CA GLY A 180 -8.64 -3.49 6.88
C GLY A 180 -7.86 -2.94 5.68
N LEU A 181 -8.00 -3.53 4.49
CA LEU A 181 -7.28 -3.10 3.29
C LEU A 181 -8.27 -2.63 2.21
N ARG A 182 -7.88 -1.61 1.45
CA ARG A 182 -8.60 -1.20 0.23
C ARG A 182 -8.71 -2.40 -0.72
N HIS A 183 -9.90 -2.68 -1.20
CA HIS A 183 -10.19 -3.86 -2.01
C HIS A 183 -11.42 -3.60 -2.87
N GLY A 184 -11.57 -4.25 -4.02
CA GLY A 184 -12.74 -4.04 -4.88
C GLY A 184 -12.62 -2.75 -5.69
N PHE A 185 -13.59 -1.85 -5.61
CA PHE A 185 -13.59 -0.59 -6.39
C PHE A 185 -13.51 0.64 -5.49
N GLY A 186 -12.82 1.67 -5.95
CA GLY A 186 -12.71 2.92 -5.21
C GLY A 186 -11.92 4.01 -5.91
N VAL A 187 -11.97 5.21 -5.33
CA VAL A 187 -11.24 6.39 -5.77
C VAL A 187 -10.29 6.82 -4.66
N TYR A 188 -9.03 7.03 -5.02
CA TYR A 188 -8.01 7.63 -4.17
C TYR A 188 -7.54 8.95 -4.78
N ARG A 189 -7.76 10.04 -4.06
CA ARG A 189 -7.20 11.34 -4.36
C ARG A 189 -5.95 11.55 -3.52
N TYR A 190 -4.81 11.73 -4.16
CA TYR A 190 -3.54 12.00 -3.51
C TYR A 190 -3.50 13.45 -3.06
N HIS A 191 -2.77 13.73 -1.98
CA HIS A 191 -2.50 15.10 -1.54
C HIS A 191 -1.70 15.92 -2.56
N THR A 192 -1.00 15.25 -3.48
CA THR A 192 -0.28 15.85 -4.62
C THR A 192 -1.22 16.34 -5.71
N GLY A 193 -2.52 16.04 -5.65
CA GLY A 193 -3.48 16.40 -6.69
C GLY A 193 -3.79 15.27 -7.68
N ASP A 194 -2.94 14.24 -7.76
CA ASP A 194 -3.20 13.05 -8.56
C ASP A 194 -4.46 12.31 -8.08
N LEU A 195 -5.08 11.55 -8.98
CA LEU A 195 -6.28 10.77 -8.70
C LEU A 195 -6.19 9.41 -9.38
N TYR A 196 -6.45 8.36 -8.61
CA TYR A 196 -6.69 7.02 -9.13
C TYR A 196 -8.14 6.60 -8.89
N ALA A 197 -8.80 6.10 -9.93
CA ALA A 197 -10.15 5.57 -9.90
C ALA A 197 -10.15 4.20 -10.57
N GLY A 198 -10.46 3.13 -9.83
CA GLY A 198 -10.40 1.80 -10.42
C GLY A 198 -10.50 0.67 -9.41
N GLU A 199 -9.95 -0.47 -9.82
CA GLU A 199 -9.88 -1.70 -9.04
C GLU A 199 -8.72 -1.67 -8.01
N TRP A 200 -8.98 -2.30 -6.87
CA TRP A 200 -8.08 -2.37 -5.73
C TRP A 200 -7.95 -3.82 -5.26
N LEU A 201 -6.72 -4.22 -4.98
CA LEU A 201 -6.41 -5.52 -4.40
C LEU A 201 -5.41 -5.36 -3.26
N ASN A 202 -5.85 -5.70 -2.04
CA ASN A 202 -5.01 -5.73 -0.84
C ASN A 202 -4.23 -4.44 -0.61
N GLY A 203 -4.89 -3.30 -0.78
CA GLY A 203 -4.31 -1.98 -0.55
C GLY A 203 -3.60 -1.35 -1.75
N GLN A 204 -3.49 -2.03 -2.89
CA GLN A 204 -2.81 -1.53 -4.09
C GLN A 204 -3.77 -1.42 -5.28
N SER A 205 -3.52 -0.48 -6.19
CA SER A 205 -4.21 -0.44 -7.48
C SER A 205 -3.87 -1.70 -8.29
N HIS A 206 -4.89 -2.28 -8.90
CA HIS A 206 -4.80 -3.55 -9.60
C HIS A 206 -5.93 -3.65 -10.62
N GLY A 207 -5.84 -4.52 -11.63
CA GLY A 207 -6.93 -4.68 -12.61
C GLY A 207 -7.06 -3.44 -13.47
N TYR A 208 -8.27 -2.94 -13.68
CA TYR A 208 -8.51 -1.81 -14.58
C TYR A 208 -8.75 -0.51 -13.82
N GLY A 209 -8.23 0.60 -14.34
CA GLY A 209 -8.44 1.90 -13.72
C GLY A 209 -8.02 3.08 -14.58
N VAL A 210 -8.21 4.25 -13.99
CA VAL A 210 -7.89 5.56 -14.54
C VAL A 210 -6.97 6.27 -13.57
N HIS A 211 -5.80 6.69 -14.04
CA HIS A 211 -4.91 7.57 -13.28
C HIS A 211 -4.87 8.94 -13.94
N THR A 212 -5.32 9.96 -13.22
CA THR A 212 -5.30 11.35 -13.66
C THR A 212 -4.26 12.09 -12.86
N CYS A 213 -3.24 12.60 -13.53
CA CYS A 213 -2.20 13.41 -12.93
C CYS A 213 -2.73 14.82 -12.60
N GLU A 214 -2.14 15.47 -11.60
CA GLU A 214 -2.44 16.87 -11.25
C GLU A 214 -2.32 17.81 -12.47
N ASN A 215 -1.35 17.54 -13.34
CA ASN A 215 -1.09 18.34 -14.54
C ASN A 215 -2.11 18.11 -15.69
N GLY A 216 -3.10 17.23 -15.50
CA GLY A 216 -4.13 16.90 -16.49
C GLY A 216 -3.81 15.72 -17.42
N SER A 217 -2.58 15.18 -17.38
CA SER A 217 -2.26 13.93 -18.07
C SER A 217 -3.12 12.78 -17.52
N ARG A 218 -3.53 11.85 -18.38
CA ARG A 218 -4.49 10.80 -18.01
C ARG A 218 -4.11 9.46 -18.63
N TYR A 219 -3.97 8.45 -17.79
CA TYR A 219 -3.85 7.05 -18.16
C TYR A 219 -5.18 6.33 -17.95
N VAL A 220 -5.55 5.47 -18.88
CA VAL A 220 -6.67 4.53 -18.80
C VAL A 220 -6.15 3.17 -19.22
N GLY A 221 -6.21 2.17 -18.36
CA GLY A 221 -5.63 0.89 -18.69
C GLY A 221 -5.57 -0.09 -17.53
N GLU A 222 -4.77 -1.11 -17.74
CA GLU A 222 -4.47 -2.13 -16.75
C GLU A 222 -3.40 -1.66 -15.73
N PHE A 223 -3.52 -2.19 -14.51
CA PHE A 223 -2.66 -1.94 -13.37
C PHE A 223 -2.30 -3.26 -12.68
N LYS A 224 -1.07 -3.35 -12.19
CA LYS A 224 -0.59 -4.49 -11.42
C LYS A 224 0.34 -4.01 -10.32
N TRP A 225 -0.08 -4.21 -9.07
CA TRP A 225 0.70 -3.87 -7.87
C TRP A 225 1.13 -2.41 -7.81
N GLY A 226 0.20 -1.49 -8.08
CA GLY A 226 0.51 -0.05 -8.07
C GLY A 226 0.95 0.54 -9.41
N LEU A 227 1.40 -0.28 -10.36
CA LEU A 227 2.05 0.18 -11.60
C LEU A 227 1.16 -0.04 -12.81
N LYS A 228 1.26 0.82 -13.83
CA LYS A 228 0.67 0.57 -15.16
C LYS A 228 1.30 -0.69 -15.75
N HIS A 229 0.46 -1.53 -16.33
CA HIS A 229 0.85 -2.82 -16.86
C HIS A 229 -0.13 -3.23 -17.96
N GLY A 230 0.20 -4.22 -18.80
CA GLY A 230 -0.74 -4.73 -19.80
C GLY A 230 -1.10 -3.68 -20.83
N LEU A 231 -2.37 -3.62 -21.26
CA LEU A 231 -2.83 -2.67 -22.27
C LEU A 231 -3.29 -1.36 -21.63
N GLY A 232 -2.94 -0.24 -22.26
CA GLY A 232 -3.38 1.07 -21.80
C GLY A 232 -3.20 2.20 -22.80
N TYR A 233 -3.96 3.26 -22.56
CA TYR A 233 -3.95 4.51 -23.29
C TYR A 233 -3.54 5.65 -22.36
N PHE A 234 -2.57 6.44 -22.77
CA PHE A 234 -2.09 7.61 -22.05
C PHE A 234 -2.23 8.85 -22.92
N ARG A 235 -2.91 9.87 -22.39
CA ARG A 235 -2.96 11.22 -22.94
C ARG A 235 -2.08 12.13 -22.11
N PHE A 236 -1.06 12.69 -22.73
CA PHE A 236 -0.16 13.64 -22.10
C PHE A 236 -0.74 15.05 -22.13
N ARG A 237 -0.36 15.89 -21.16
CA ARG A 237 -0.77 17.29 -21.09
C ARG A 237 -0.39 18.09 -22.34
N ASN A 238 0.76 17.80 -22.95
CA ASN A 238 1.24 18.49 -24.14
C ASN A 238 0.45 18.14 -25.42
N GLY A 239 -0.48 17.20 -25.35
CA GLY A 239 -1.27 16.75 -26.49
C GLY A 239 -0.82 15.41 -27.06
N ASP A 240 0.37 14.92 -26.68
CA ASP A 240 0.84 13.61 -27.12
C ASP A 240 -0.09 12.51 -26.60
N THR A 241 -0.12 11.39 -27.31
CA THR A 241 -0.84 10.20 -26.86
C THR A 241 -0.03 8.94 -27.14
N TYR A 242 -0.15 7.97 -26.25
CA TYR A 242 0.34 6.61 -26.47
C TYR A 242 -0.79 5.63 -26.24
N ALA A 243 -0.93 4.65 -27.11
CA ALA A 243 -1.83 3.52 -26.94
C ALA A 243 -1.07 2.23 -27.26
N GLY A 244 -1.03 1.30 -26.31
CA GLY A 244 -0.31 0.05 -26.50
C GLY A 244 -0.03 -0.66 -25.19
N GLU A 245 1.06 -1.41 -25.18
CA GLU A 245 1.47 -2.21 -24.04
C GLU A 245 2.32 -1.42 -23.03
N TYR A 246 2.22 -1.81 -21.77
CA TYR A 246 2.92 -1.26 -20.62
C TYR A 246 3.52 -2.36 -19.76
N PHE A 247 4.72 -2.12 -19.23
CA PHE A 247 5.34 -2.97 -18.24
C PHE A 247 6.00 -2.13 -17.15
N ALA A 248 5.47 -2.22 -15.93
CA ALA A 248 6.00 -1.55 -14.74
C ALA A 248 6.17 -0.03 -14.97
N ASP A 249 5.04 0.63 -15.29
CA ASP A 249 4.92 2.06 -15.60
C ASP A 249 5.53 2.55 -16.92
N LYS A 250 6.33 1.71 -17.60
CA LYS A 250 7.00 2.07 -18.85
C LYS A 250 6.23 1.59 -20.08
N MET A 251 6.28 2.37 -21.17
CA MET A 251 5.85 1.89 -22.49
C MET A 251 6.74 0.71 -22.89
N HIS A 252 6.12 -0.39 -23.33
CA HIS A 252 6.78 -1.64 -23.64
C HIS A 252 6.00 -2.39 -24.72
N GLY A 253 6.56 -3.43 -25.33
CA GLY A 253 5.85 -4.28 -26.29
C GLY A 253 5.50 -3.51 -27.55
N PHE A 254 4.28 -3.67 -28.07
CA PHE A 254 3.83 -2.94 -29.25
C PHE A 254 2.89 -1.78 -28.90
N GLY A 255 3.03 -0.67 -29.61
CA GLY A 255 2.21 0.51 -29.37
C GLY A 255 2.36 1.61 -30.41
N VAL A 256 1.37 2.49 -30.43
CA VAL A 256 1.30 3.67 -31.29
C VAL A 256 1.45 4.92 -30.44
N TYR A 257 2.37 5.79 -30.84
CA TYR A 257 2.57 7.09 -30.21
C TYR A 257 2.26 8.19 -31.23
N HIS A 258 1.28 9.03 -30.91
CA HIS A 258 1.00 10.24 -31.67
C HIS A 258 1.60 11.44 -30.94
N PHE A 259 2.42 12.18 -31.65
CA PHE A 259 2.99 13.43 -31.18
C PHE A 259 2.04 14.59 -31.49
N ALA A 260 2.01 15.59 -30.61
CA ALA A 260 1.17 16.78 -30.75
C ALA A 260 1.50 17.60 -32.00
N ASP A 261 2.72 17.48 -32.53
CA ASP A 261 3.17 18.11 -33.78
C ASP A 261 2.72 17.37 -35.05
N GLY A 262 1.95 16.29 -34.91
CA GLY A 262 1.41 15.50 -36.01
C GLY A 262 2.28 14.31 -36.43
N GLN A 263 3.46 14.11 -35.82
CA GLN A 263 4.22 12.89 -36.05
C GLN A 263 3.52 11.67 -35.43
N CYS A 264 3.80 10.48 -35.96
CA CYS A 264 3.26 9.23 -35.46
C CYS A 264 4.33 8.14 -35.52
N TYR A 265 4.58 7.45 -34.40
CA TYR A 265 5.41 6.25 -34.38
C TYR A 265 4.55 5.01 -34.13
N GLU A 266 4.75 4.00 -34.97
CA GLU A 266 4.06 2.71 -34.90
C GLU A 266 5.10 1.60 -34.89
N GLY A 267 5.22 0.86 -33.78
CA GLY A 267 6.20 -0.22 -33.69
C GLY A 267 6.41 -0.73 -32.27
N ALA A 268 7.58 -1.30 -32.05
CA ALA A 268 7.97 -1.88 -30.78
C ALA A 268 8.65 -0.86 -29.84
N TRP A 269 8.46 -1.11 -28.55
CA TRP A 269 8.88 -0.25 -27.44
C TRP A 269 9.58 -1.08 -26.37
N GLN A 270 10.67 -0.53 -25.84
CA GLN A 270 11.35 -1.09 -24.69
C GLN A 270 11.76 0.04 -23.74
N GLU A 271 11.23 0.00 -22.53
CA GLU A 271 11.52 0.97 -21.47
C GLU A 271 11.37 2.43 -21.94
N GLU A 272 10.22 2.75 -22.53
CA GLU A 272 9.87 4.08 -23.06
C GLU A 272 10.63 4.52 -24.31
N LYS A 273 11.54 3.69 -24.83
CA LYS A 273 12.29 3.96 -26.06
C LYS A 273 11.73 3.13 -27.21
N ARG A 274 11.75 3.72 -28.41
CA ARG A 274 11.52 2.99 -29.66
C ARG A 274 12.62 1.95 -29.82
N GLU A 275 12.23 0.71 -30.02
CA GLU A 275 13.15 -0.44 -30.09
C GLU A 275 12.62 -1.46 -31.10
N GLY A 276 13.49 -2.13 -31.84
CA GLY A 276 13.08 -3.12 -32.83
C GLY A 276 12.47 -2.49 -34.08
N LEU A 277 11.57 -3.21 -34.75
CA LEU A 277 11.02 -2.77 -36.04
C LEU A 277 9.87 -1.77 -35.85
N GLY A 278 9.88 -0.68 -36.62
CA GLY A 278 8.79 0.30 -36.58
C GLY A 278 8.87 1.35 -37.68
N MET A 279 7.83 2.16 -37.77
CA MET A 279 7.65 3.24 -38.74
C MET A 279 7.34 4.56 -38.02
N LEU A 280 8.09 5.60 -38.34
CA LEU A 280 7.83 6.98 -37.98
C LEU A 280 7.26 7.71 -39.19
N SER A 281 6.05 8.25 -39.08
CA SER A 281 5.42 9.08 -40.09
C SER A 281 5.42 10.54 -39.65
N PHE A 282 5.75 11.46 -40.57
CA PHE A 282 5.79 12.89 -40.33
C PHE A 282 4.51 13.57 -40.82
N ALA A 283 4.23 14.76 -40.29
CA ALA A 283 3.08 15.57 -40.72
C ALA A 283 3.12 15.94 -42.22
N SER A 284 4.32 15.95 -42.84
CA SER A 284 4.52 16.15 -44.27
C SER A 284 4.04 14.97 -45.15
N GLY A 285 3.75 13.82 -44.54
CA GLY A 285 3.44 12.56 -45.24
C GLY A 285 4.67 11.69 -45.53
N GLU A 286 5.89 12.18 -45.26
CA GLU A 286 7.10 11.37 -45.32
C GLU A 286 7.10 10.32 -44.20
N SER A 287 7.75 9.17 -44.44
CA SER A 287 7.91 8.15 -43.42
C SER A 287 9.32 7.55 -43.42
N GLN A 288 9.77 7.20 -42.23
CA GLN A 288 11.02 6.52 -41.96
C GLN A 288 10.70 5.18 -41.30
N SER A 289 11.18 4.10 -41.89
CA SER A 289 10.84 2.75 -41.44
C SER A 289 12.10 1.90 -41.37
N GLY A 290 12.23 1.07 -40.34
CA GLY A 290 13.43 0.25 -40.17
C GLY A 290 13.56 -0.33 -38.78
N HIS A 291 14.79 -0.69 -38.42
CA HIS A 291 15.16 -1.13 -37.09
C HIS A 291 15.56 0.08 -36.23
N TRP A 292 15.00 0.18 -35.04
CA TRP A 292 15.24 1.20 -34.04
C TRP A 292 16.01 0.59 -32.88
N ALA A 293 17.07 1.26 -32.45
CA ALA A 293 17.84 0.88 -31.27
C ALA A 293 17.95 2.09 -30.35
N SER A 294 17.48 1.95 -29.11
CA SER A 294 17.52 2.99 -28.09
C SER A 294 16.93 4.34 -28.54
N GLY A 295 15.87 4.29 -29.35
CA GLY A 295 15.19 5.49 -29.86
C GLY A 295 15.76 6.06 -31.16
N VAL A 296 16.83 5.49 -31.73
CA VAL A 296 17.47 5.95 -32.97
C VAL A 296 17.24 4.95 -34.09
N LEU A 297 16.89 5.45 -35.29
CA LEU A 297 16.78 4.61 -36.49
C LEU A 297 18.19 4.22 -36.96
N GLU A 298 18.45 2.93 -37.07
CA GLU A 298 19.72 2.44 -37.60
C GLU A 298 19.76 2.61 -39.13
N ILE A 299 20.48 3.64 -39.60
CA ILE A 299 20.70 3.88 -41.03
C ILE A 299 21.99 3.17 -41.43
N SER A 300 21.90 2.24 -42.37
CA SER A 300 23.05 1.47 -42.86
C SER A 300 24.01 2.34 -43.69
N THR A 301 24.94 3.04 -43.05
CA THR A 301 26.10 3.60 -43.76
C THR A 301 27.17 2.53 -43.95
N SER A 302 26.91 1.51 -44.79
CA SER A 302 27.99 0.81 -45.50
C SER A 302 27.46 0.06 -46.72
N ARG A 303 27.91 0.52 -47.90
CA ARG A 303 28.03 -0.33 -49.08
C ARG A 303 29.04 -1.42 -48.73
N ASN A 304 28.59 -2.59 -48.34
CA ASN A 304 29.43 -3.78 -48.26
C ASN A 304 29.12 -4.63 -49.52
N PRO A 305 30.02 -4.71 -50.53
CA PRO A 305 29.74 -5.43 -51.78
C PRO A 305 29.78 -6.96 -51.64
N PHE A 306 30.06 -7.48 -50.44
CA PHE A 306 30.24 -8.91 -50.20
C PHE A 306 29.57 -9.34 -48.89
N ALA A 307 28.25 -9.57 -48.95
CA ALA A 307 27.57 -10.56 -48.10
C ALA A 307 26.14 -10.71 -48.59
N GLY A 308 25.83 -11.84 -49.23
CA GLY A 308 24.45 -12.24 -49.48
C GLY A 308 23.70 -12.40 -48.14
N ALA A 309 22.50 -11.83 -48.10
CA ALA A 309 21.41 -12.19 -47.18
C ALA A 309 21.40 -11.66 -45.72
N SER A 310 21.98 -10.50 -45.41
CA SER A 310 21.71 -9.85 -44.12
C SER A 310 21.41 -8.36 -44.26
N PHE A 311 20.24 -7.96 -43.76
CA PHE A 311 19.91 -6.58 -43.34
C PHE A 311 19.40 -5.53 -44.34
N ALA A 312 18.95 -5.92 -45.53
CA ALA A 312 17.83 -5.16 -46.10
C ALA A 312 16.63 -5.43 -45.18
N VAL A 313 16.27 -4.49 -44.30
CA VAL A 313 15.10 -4.61 -43.43
C VAL A 313 13.92 -5.02 -44.32
N ASN A 314 13.48 -6.27 -44.20
CA ASN A 314 12.47 -6.81 -45.08
C ASN A 314 11.20 -6.00 -44.83
N HIS A 315 10.80 -5.19 -45.81
CA HIS A 315 9.66 -4.28 -45.75
C HIS A 315 8.42 -4.96 -45.13
N THR A 316 8.21 -6.25 -45.45
CA THR A 316 7.13 -7.08 -44.87
C THR A 316 7.21 -7.21 -43.35
N ARG A 317 8.41 -7.34 -42.77
CA ARG A 317 8.57 -7.46 -41.30
C ARG A 317 8.24 -6.15 -40.59
N VAL A 318 8.59 -5.01 -41.18
CA VAL A 318 8.22 -3.70 -40.62
C VAL A 318 6.71 -3.51 -40.69
N LEU A 319 6.09 -3.84 -41.83
CA LEU A 319 4.63 -3.77 -41.96
C LEU A 319 3.91 -4.66 -40.93
N ASN A 320 4.41 -5.87 -40.67
CA ASN A 320 3.86 -6.74 -39.63
C ASN A 320 3.97 -6.08 -38.23
N SER A 321 5.14 -5.53 -37.89
CA SER A 321 5.33 -4.82 -36.61
C SER A 321 4.39 -3.62 -36.46
N VAL A 322 4.19 -2.84 -37.54
CA VAL A 322 3.23 -1.73 -37.56
C VAL A 322 1.80 -2.24 -37.35
N GLN A 323 1.44 -3.37 -37.96
CA GLN A 323 0.12 -3.98 -37.77
C GLN A 323 -0.08 -4.48 -36.32
N ASP A 324 0.95 -5.05 -35.71
CA ASP A 324 0.93 -5.47 -34.31
C ASP A 324 0.76 -4.28 -33.37
N ALA A 325 1.49 -3.17 -33.62
CA ALA A 325 1.35 -1.90 -32.91
C ALA A 325 -0.06 -1.31 -33.01
N ARG A 326 -0.63 -1.26 -34.23
CA ARG A 326 -2.02 -0.79 -34.44
C ARG A 326 -3.03 -1.69 -33.72
N THR A 327 -2.82 -3.00 -33.73
CA THR A 327 -3.68 -3.95 -33.05
C THR A 327 -3.61 -3.76 -31.52
N ALA A 328 -2.41 -3.59 -30.97
CA ALA A 328 -2.21 -3.31 -29.55
C ALA A 328 -2.85 -1.98 -29.15
N ALA A 329 -2.67 -0.92 -29.96
CA ALA A 329 -3.30 0.38 -29.74
C ALA A 329 -4.84 0.30 -29.76
N GLN A 330 -5.42 -0.40 -30.74
CA GLN A 330 -6.87 -0.60 -30.81
C GLN A 330 -7.39 -1.31 -29.55
N LYS A 331 -6.74 -2.41 -29.15
CA LYS A 331 -7.10 -3.12 -27.91
C LYS A 331 -6.95 -2.24 -26.67
N ALA A 332 -5.95 -1.37 -26.63
CA ALA A 332 -5.75 -0.40 -25.54
C ALA A 332 -6.87 0.63 -25.45
N TYR A 333 -7.42 1.09 -26.59
CA TYR A 333 -8.61 1.96 -26.61
C TYR A 333 -9.89 1.23 -26.16
N ASP A 334 -10.00 -0.05 -26.49
CA ASP A 334 -11.14 -0.92 -26.16
C ASP A 334 -11.04 -1.56 -24.76
N VAL A 335 -10.04 -1.17 -23.96
CA VAL A 335 -9.86 -1.67 -22.59
C VAL A 335 -11.12 -1.47 -21.75
N ARG A 336 -11.43 -2.49 -20.94
CA ARG A 336 -12.59 -2.52 -20.04
C ARG A 336 -12.67 -1.26 -19.18
N ARG A 337 -13.79 -0.55 -19.30
CA ARG A 337 -14.13 0.58 -18.44
C ARG A 337 -14.75 0.11 -17.13
N VAL A 338 -14.40 0.78 -16.03
CA VAL A 338 -14.85 0.44 -14.67
C VAL A 338 -15.62 1.58 -14.00
N ASP A 339 -15.92 2.65 -14.73
CA ASP A 339 -16.52 3.89 -14.22
C ASP A 339 -17.82 3.62 -13.44
N ASP A 340 -18.74 2.80 -13.97
CA ASP A 340 -20.01 2.49 -13.30
C ASP A 340 -19.81 1.76 -11.96
N LYS A 341 -18.87 0.82 -11.92
CA LYS A 341 -18.56 0.06 -10.70
C LYS A 341 -17.88 0.94 -9.66
N VAL A 342 -16.97 1.81 -10.11
CA VAL A 342 -16.32 2.81 -9.25
C VAL A 342 -17.36 3.79 -8.70
N ASN A 343 -18.23 4.34 -9.54
CA ASN A 343 -19.28 5.28 -9.14
C ASN A 343 -20.24 4.65 -8.12
N LYS A 344 -20.64 3.39 -8.34
CA LYS A 344 -21.46 2.64 -7.39
C LYS A 344 -20.75 2.43 -6.05
N ALA A 345 -19.48 2.06 -6.06
CA ALA A 345 -18.70 1.88 -4.84
C ALA A 345 -18.48 3.19 -4.07
N VAL A 346 -18.26 4.30 -4.77
CA VAL A 346 -18.14 5.63 -4.17
C VAL A 346 -19.46 6.09 -3.56
N ALA A 347 -20.59 5.87 -4.24
CA ALA A 347 -21.91 6.17 -3.71
C ALA A 347 -22.19 5.38 -2.42
N ALA A 348 -21.93 4.06 -2.44
CA ALA A 348 -22.06 3.21 -1.25
C ALA A 348 -21.12 3.64 -0.12
N ALA A 349 -19.88 4.05 -0.43
CA ALA A 349 -18.95 4.57 0.56
C ALA A 349 -19.41 5.88 1.21
N ASN A 350 -20.02 6.80 0.45
CA ASN A 350 -20.58 8.02 1.05
C ASN A 350 -21.76 7.67 1.96
N ILE A 351 -22.66 6.76 1.55
CA ILE A 351 -23.78 6.30 2.38
C ILE A 351 -23.27 5.66 3.69
N ALA A 352 -22.26 4.80 3.61
CA ALA A 352 -21.65 4.18 4.79
C ALA A 352 -21.00 5.22 5.72
N ALA A 353 -20.36 6.24 5.15
CA ALA A 353 -19.78 7.33 5.93
C ALA A 353 -20.86 8.18 6.65
N ASP A 354 -21.98 8.47 5.99
CA ASP A 354 -23.11 9.19 6.59
C ASP A 354 -23.75 8.38 7.74
N ALA A 355 -23.92 7.06 7.54
CA ALA A 355 -24.39 6.15 8.58
C ALA A 355 -23.42 6.08 9.77
N ALA A 356 -22.12 6.01 9.49
CA ALA A 356 -21.08 6.04 10.52
C ALA A 356 -21.10 7.35 11.33
N ALA A 357 -21.25 8.50 10.66
CA ALA A 357 -21.34 9.80 11.33
C ALA A 357 -22.58 9.90 12.22
N ALA A 358 -23.72 9.36 11.77
CA ALA A 358 -24.95 9.29 12.57
C ALA A 358 -24.78 8.38 13.80
N ALA A 359 -24.19 7.20 13.62
CA ALA A 359 -23.87 6.27 14.71
C ALA A 359 -22.91 6.90 15.73
N GLY A 360 -21.83 7.53 15.27
CA GLY A 360 -20.86 8.24 16.12
C GLY A 360 -21.50 9.37 16.92
N SER A 361 -22.30 10.21 16.27
CA SER A 361 -23.03 11.31 16.94
C SER A 361 -23.95 10.80 18.05
N LYS A 362 -24.66 9.70 17.80
CA LYS A 362 -25.54 9.06 18.78
C LYS A 362 -24.76 8.42 19.93
N ALA A 363 -23.62 7.79 19.64
CA ALA A 363 -22.72 7.24 20.66
C ALA A 363 -22.20 8.33 21.61
N VAL A 364 -21.79 9.49 21.07
CA VAL A 364 -21.34 10.64 21.86
C VAL A 364 -22.47 11.22 22.71
N GLN A 365 -23.69 11.30 22.19
CA GLN A 365 -24.86 11.76 22.97
C GLN A 365 -25.15 10.85 24.16
N ILE A 366 -25.12 9.52 23.95
CA ILE A 366 -25.29 8.53 25.02
C ILE A 366 -24.20 8.69 26.08
N GLU A 367 -22.94 8.82 25.67
CA GLU A 367 -21.83 8.99 26.61
C GLU A 367 -21.95 10.28 27.45
N LYS A 368 -22.37 11.39 26.85
CA LYS A 368 -22.61 12.65 27.57
C LYS A 368 -23.73 12.52 28.60
N ARG A 369 -24.84 11.87 28.22
CA ARG A 369 -25.97 11.58 29.11
C ARG A 369 -25.53 10.70 30.28
N ASP A 370 -24.80 9.64 30.01
CA ASP A 370 -24.32 8.70 31.04
C ASP A 370 -23.30 9.35 32.00
N ARG A 371 -22.56 10.37 31.55
CA ARG A 371 -21.62 11.15 32.36
C ARG A 371 -22.28 12.30 33.14
N GLY A 372 -23.60 12.49 33.02
CA GLY A 372 -24.32 13.58 33.68
C GLY A 372 -23.95 14.97 33.18
N ILE A 373 -23.44 15.07 31.94
CA ILE A 373 -23.15 16.35 31.27
C ILE A 373 -24.39 16.74 30.47
N GLU A 374 -25.50 17.00 31.18
CA GLU A 374 -26.68 17.64 30.62
C GLU A 374 -26.63 19.12 31.02
N TYR A 375 -26.75 20.02 30.05
CA TYR A 375 -26.82 21.45 30.29
C TYR A 375 -28.00 21.74 31.22
N VAL A 376 -27.74 22.48 32.30
CA VAL A 376 -28.77 23.21 33.06
C VAL A 376 -29.46 24.11 32.04
N HIS A 377 -30.65 23.71 31.59
CA HIS A 377 -31.52 24.60 30.84
C HIS A 377 -31.98 25.70 31.80
N ASP A 378 -31.81 26.93 31.33
CA ASP A 378 -32.31 28.17 31.94
C ASP A 378 -33.74 27.98 32.48
N LEU A 379 -33.88 28.17 33.80
CA LEU A 379 -35.17 28.46 34.40
C LEU A 379 -35.67 29.80 33.85
N PRO A 380 -36.95 29.91 33.44
CA PRO A 380 -37.50 31.19 33.03
C PRO A 380 -37.49 32.14 34.23
N LEU A 381 -37.05 33.38 34.00
CA LEU A 381 -37.28 34.49 34.90
C LEU A 381 -38.79 34.63 35.11
N GLU A 382 -39.29 34.16 36.26
CA GLU A 382 -40.61 34.54 36.75
C GLU A 382 -40.60 36.03 37.05
N ILE A 383 -41.56 36.71 36.44
CA ILE A 383 -41.98 38.07 36.74
C ILE A 383 -42.62 38.04 38.13
N VAL A 384 -42.04 38.76 39.09
CA VAL A 384 -42.75 39.43 40.19
C VAL A 384 -42.12 40.80 40.43
#